data_AF-A0AAE3JQD0-F1
#
_entry.id   AF-A0AAE3JQD0-F1
#
_cell.length_a   1.000
_cell.length_b   1.000
_cell.length_c   1.000
_cell.angle_alpha   90.00
_cell.angle_beta   90.00
_cell.angle_gamma   90.00
#
_symmetry.space_group_name_H-M   'P 1'
#
loop_
_entity.id
_entity.type
_entity.pdbx_description
1 polymer ?
#
loop_
_entity_poly.entity_id
_entity_poly.type
_entity_poly.pdbx_seq_one_letter_code
_entity_poly.pdbx_strand_id
1 'polypeptide(L)'
;MKLNQVLSKAFIFLKKNKALVTLLILVDFVFILMHCFLLWNIIDYNLNFSIEKDLGYAEFYQYLKEFGILSLLLYLFYKQKQLIYLVWAIIFLYLLLDDSLSIHENYGFYLADYLNIQPKFNLRPEDFGELLFFAFFAFLFFISIVFAFLKADLKGKLITKKLFLLFLILAFFGICIDLFHIVIPYGKNQLALIEDGGEMVVMSFIFVYVFSFYYSEKVL
;
A
#
# COMPACT_ATOMS: atom_id res chain seq x y z
N MET A 1 29.27 5.75 5.27
CA MET A 1 29.07 5.77 3.81
C MET A 1 28.42 7.11 3.43
N LYS A 2 28.93 7.86 2.44
CA LYS A 2 28.38 9.19 2.10
C LYS A 2 26.98 9.03 1.46
N LEU A 3 26.05 9.93 1.77
CA LEU A 3 24.66 9.95 1.26
C LEU A 3 24.57 9.70 -0.26
N ASN A 4 25.47 10.32 -1.02
CA ASN A 4 25.53 10.19 -2.49
C ASN A 4 25.87 8.77 -2.96
N GLN A 5 26.63 7.99 -2.17
CA GLN A 5 26.96 6.59 -2.52
C GLN A 5 25.78 5.63 -2.29
N VAL A 6 24.92 5.90 -1.30
CA VAL A 6 23.70 5.11 -1.07
C VAL A 6 22.68 5.37 -2.18
N LEU A 7 22.46 6.65 -2.48
CA LEU A 7 21.49 7.08 -3.51
C LEU A 7 21.92 6.64 -4.90
N SER A 8 23.22 6.72 -5.24
CA SER A 8 23.71 6.24 -6.54
C SER A 8 23.54 4.73 -6.69
N LYS A 9 23.78 3.94 -5.63
CA LYS A 9 23.59 2.48 -5.64
C LYS A 9 22.14 2.06 -5.83
N ALA A 10 21.19 2.73 -5.16
CA ALA A 10 19.76 2.47 -5.36
C ALA A 10 19.30 2.80 -6.80
N PHE A 11 19.82 3.89 -7.38
CA PHE A 11 19.50 4.27 -8.76
C PHE A 11 20.12 3.30 -9.79
N ILE A 12 21.36 2.85 -9.55
CA ILE A 12 22.03 1.81 -10.34
C ILE A 12 21.26 0.49 -10.24
N PHE A 13 20.71 0.15 -9.07
CA PHE A 13 19.89 -1.04 -8.89
C PHE A 13 18.59 -0.98 -9.70
N LEU A 14 17.85 0.14 -9.65
CA LEU A 14 16.65 0.32 -10.48
C LEU A 14 16.96 0.17 -11.97
N LYS A 15 18.11 0.69 -12.40
CA LYS A 15 18.61 0.54 -13.78
C LYS A 15 18.96 -0.92 -14.13
N LYS A 16 19.42 -1.72 -13.15
CA LYS A 16 19.80 -3.13 -13.33
C LYS A 16 18.60 -4.09 -13.24
N ASN A 17 17.55 -3.73 -12.49
CA ASN A 17 16.37 -4.56 -12.25
C ASN A 17 15.12 -4.00 -12.94
N LYS A 18 15.31 -3.27 -14.04
CA LYS A 18 14.22 -2.80 -14.89
C LYS A 18 13.25 -3.92 -15.23
N ALA A 19 13.75 -5.13 -15.50
CA ALA A 19 12.90 -6.28 -15.81
C ALA A 19 11.88 -6.59 -14.71
N LEU A 20 12.26 -6.54 -13.43
CA LEU A 20 11.34 -6.79 -12.31
C LEU A 20 10.32 -5.67 -12.18
N VAL A 21 10.77 -4.42 -12.25
CA VAL A 21 9.88 -3.24 -12.19
C VAL A 21 8.88 -3.27 -13.34
N THR A 22 9.38 -3.50 -14.55
CA THR A 22 8.57 -3.61 -15.77
C THR A 22 7.60 -4.77 -15.66
N LEU A 23 8.01 -5.93 -15.14
CA LEU A 23 7.11 -7.06 -14.96
C LEU A 23 5.97 -6.73 -13.99
N LEU A 24 6.27 -6.22 -12.79
CA LEU A 24 5.25 -5.90 -11.79
C LEU A 24 4.25 -4.86 -12.29
N ILE A 25 4.76 -3.78 -12.90
CA ILE A 25 3.95 -2.71 -13.47
C ILE A 25 3.14 -3.23 -14.68
N LEU A 26 3.71 -4.08 -15.54
CA LEU A 26 2.95 -4.68 -16.64
C LEU A 26 1.80 -5.54 -16.14
N VAL A 27 1.99 -6.30 -15.06
CA VAL A 27 0.91 -7.08 -14.45
C VAL A 27 -0.16 -6.16 -13.86
N ASP A 28 0.22 -5.07 -13.18
CA ASP A 28 -0.74 -4.04 -12.71
C ASP A 28 -1.56 -3.49 -13.91
N PHE A 29 -0.89 -3.13 -15.00
CA PHE A 29 -1.55 -2.64 -16.22
C PHE A 29 -2.48 -3.68 -16.84
N VAL A 30 -2.13 -4.98 -16.82
CA VAL A 30 -3.02 -6.03 -17.33
C VAL A 30 -4.31 -6.08 -16.50
N PHE A 31 -4.23 -6.02 -15.17
CA PHE A 31 -5.44 -6.01 -14.33
C PHE A 31 -6.29 -4.76 -14.56
N ILE A 32 -5.67 -3.58 -14.62
CA ILE A 32 -6.35 -2.32 -14.93
C ILE A 32 -7.05 -2.39 -16.31
N LEU A 33 -6.37 -2.91 -17.33
CA LEU A 33 -6.93 -3.08 -18.67
C LEU A 33 -8.09 -4.09 -18.70
N MET A 34 -7.95 -5.21 -17.98
CA MET A 34 -9.01 -6.21 -17.86
C MET A 34 -10.26 -5.62 -17.20
N HIS A 35 -10.09 -4.82 -16.15
CA HIS A 35 -11.21 -4.11 -15.53
C HIS A 35 -11.85 -3.09 -16.49
N CYS A 36 -11.07 -2.32 -17.26
CA CYS A 36 -11.61 -1.45 -18.31
C CYS A 36 -12.43 -2.22 -19.36
N PHE A 37 -11.98 -3.41 -19.76
CA PHE A 37 -12.72 -4.27 -20.69
C PHE A 37 -14.03 -4.79 -20.10
N LEU A 38 -14.07 -5.07 -18.79
CA LEU A 38 -15.32 -5.39 -18.08
C LEU A 38 -16.28 -4.20 -18.08
N LEU A 39 -15.80 -2.99 -17.72
CA LEU A 39 -16.62 -1.78 -17.69
C LEU A 39 -17.26 -1.44 -19.04
N TRP A 40 -16.57 -1.77 -20.14
CA TRP A 40 -17.07 -1.54 -21.50
C TRP A 40 -17.77 -2.75 -22.14
N ASN A 41 -18.05 -3.80 -21.37
CA ASN A 41 -18.69 -5.04 -21.84
C ASN A 41 -17.99 -5.66 -23.06
N ILE A 42 -16.65 -5.54 -23.14
CA ILE A 42 -15.84 -6.13 -24.22
C ILE A 42 -15.61 -7.64 -23.97
N ILE A 43 -15.53 -8.03 -22.71
CA ILE A 43 -15.38 -9.43 -22.27
C ILE A 43 -16.57 -9.83 -21.40
N ASP A 44 -16.82 -11.15 -21.29
CA ASP A 44 -17.87 -11.68 -20.42
C ASP A 44 -17.70 -11.19 -18.98
N TYR A 45 -18.83 -10.91 -18.33
CA TYR A 45 -18.87 -10.35 -16.98
C TYR A 45 -18.45 -11.39 -15.93
N ASN A 46 -17.14 -11.59 -15.81
CA ASN A 46 -16.52 -12.34 -14.72
C ASN A 46 -15.89 -11.36 -13.74
N LEU A 47 -16.60 -11.11 -12.65
CA LEU A 47 -16.20 -10.18 -11.60
C LEU A 47 -14.82 -10.47 -10.99
N ASN A 48 -14.29 -11.68 -11.11
CA ASN A 48 -12.95 -12.02 -10.58
C ASN A 48 -11.81 -11.25 -11.27
N PHE A 49 -12.06 -10.69 -12.47
CA PHE A 49 -11.13 -9.81 -13.17
C PHE A 49 -11.35 -8.33 -12.86
N SER A 50 -12.36 -7.98 -12.05
CA SER A 50 -12.50 -6.63 -11.53
C SER A 50 -11.39 -6.35 -10.51
N ILE A 51 -10.85 -5.13 -10.54
CA ILE A 51 -9.89 -4.68 -9.52
C ILE A 51 -10.59 -4.31 -8.21
N GLU A 52 -11.84 -3.86 -8.28
CA GLU A 52 -12.70 -3.50 -7.12
C GLU A 52 -13.26 -4.73 -6.37
N LYS A 53 -12.94 -5.94 -6.81
CA LYS A 53 -13.56 -7.14 -6.23
C LYS A 53 -12.71 -7.70 -5.09
N ASP A 54 -13.34 -7.76 -3.91
CA ASP A 54 -12.87 -8.56 -2.78
C ASP A 54 -12.75 -10.05 -3.16
N LEU A 55 -11.65 -10.63 -2.70
CA LEU A 55 -11.10 -11.94 -3.01
C LEU A 55 -10.94 -12.18 -4.53
N GLY A 56 -10.78 -11.10 -5.31
CA GLY A 56 -10.52 -11.11 -6.75
C GLY A 56 -9.06 -11.37 -7.10
N TYR A 57 -8.76 -11.61 -8.38
CA TYR A 57 -7.39 -11.91 -8.79
C TYR A 57 -6.42 -10.74 -8.58
N ALA A 58 -6.90 -9.51 -8.74
CA ALA A 58 -6.11 -8.31 -8.53
C ALA A 58 -5.74 -8.13 -7.05
N GLU A 59 -6.69 -8.38 -6.16
CA GLU A 59 -6.50 -8.30 -4.72
C GLU A 59 -5.52 -9.37 -4.19
N PHE A 60 -5.68 -10.63 -4.60
CA PHE A 60 -4.69 -11.68 -4.30
C PHE A 60 -3.27 -11.30 -4.77
N TYR A 61 -3.17 -10.61 -5.91
CA TYR A 61 -1.88 -10.10 -6.39
C TYR A 61 -1.35 -8.96 -5.51
N GLN A 62 -2.21 -8.11 -4.96
CA GLN A 62 -1.83 -7.12 -3.93
C GLN A 62 -1.27 -7.82 -2.68
N TYR A 63 -1.95 -8.85 -2.16
CA TYR A 63 -1.49 -9.63 -1.00
C TYR A 63 -0.09 -10.22 -1.20
N LEU A 64 0.22 -10.70 -2.41
CA LEU A 64 1.55 -11.21 -2.73
C LEU A 64 2.63 -10.11 -2.66
N LYS A 65 2.30 -8.89 -3.11
CA LYS A 65 3.19 -7.73 -3.01
C LYS A 65 3.42 -7.36 -1.55
N GLU A 66 2.37 -7.29 -0.74
CA GLU A 66 2.45 -7.01 0.70
C GLU A 66 3.28 -8.03 1.46
N PHE A 67 2.96 -9.32 1.27
CA PHE A 67 3.68 -10.42 1.89
C PHE A 67 5.16 -10.40 1.51
N GLY A 68 5.46 -10.09 0.26
CA GLY A 68 6.83 -9.93 -0.21
C GLY A 68 7.55 -8.74 0.42
N ILE A 69 6.89 -7.59 0.56
CA ILE A 69 7.42 -6.41 1.27
C ILE A 69 7.71 -6.77 2.74
N LEU A 70 6.74 -7.37 3.43
CA LEU A 70 6.86 -7.87 4.80
C LEU A 70 8.09 -8.78 4.94
N SER A 71 8.20 -9.79 4.08
CA SER A 71 9.29 -10.77 4.11
C SER A 71 10.66 -10.12 3.91
N LEU A 72 10.77 -9.16 2.99
CA LEU A 72 12.01 -8.44 2.73
C LEU A 72 12.40 -7.52 3.90
N LEU A 73 11.43 -6.86 4.53
CA LEU A 73 11.66 -6.01 5.70
C LEU A 73 12.09 -6.83 6.93
N LEU A 74 11.47 -8.00 7.16
CA LEU A 74 11.89 -8.93 8.21
C LEU A 74 13.32 -9.45 7.97
N TYR A 75 13.68 -9.73 6.72
CA TYR A 75 15.06 -10.08 6.38
C TYR A 75 16.04 -8.92 6.68
N LEU A 76 15.69 -7.70 6.28
CA LEU A 76 16.52 -6.52 6.54
C LEU A 76 16.68 -6.27 8.05
N PHE A 77 15.60 -6.46 8.83
CA PHE A 77 15.66 -6.44 10.29
C PHE A 77 16.61 -7.52 10.83
N TYR A 78 16.49 -8.76 10.36
CA TYR A 78 17.34 -9.86 10.81
C TYR A 78 18.83 -9.58 10.55
N LYS A 79 19.16 -8.99 9.39
CA LYS A 79 20.55 -8.68 8.99
C LYS A 79 21.12 -7.44 9.66
N GLN A 80 20.37 -6.33 9.70
CA GLN A 80 20.88 -5.05 10.16
C GLN A 80 20.57 -4.78 11.64
N LYS A 81 19.67 -5.55 12.26
CA LYS A 81 19.22 -5.42 13.66
C LYS A 81 18.67 -4.03 14.01
N GLN A 82 18.15 -3.31 13.02
CA GLN A 82 17.54 -1.99 13.25
C GLN A 82 16.03 -2.11 13.37
N LEU A 83 15.50 -1.65 14.50
CA LEU A 83 14.07 -1.69 14.83
C LEU A 83 13.17 -1.05 13.76
N ILE A 84 13.68 -0.08 12.99
CA ILE A 84 12.89 0.60 11.97
C ILE A 84 12.37 -0.36 10.88
N TYR A 85 13.14 -1.39 10.52
CA TYR A 85 12.69 -2.39 9.55
C TYR A 85 11.61 -3.30 10.13
N LEU A 86 11.69 -3.60 11.44
CA LEU A 86 10.64 -4.36 12.12
C LEU A 86 9.34 -3.56 12.23
N VAL A 87 9.42 -2.26 12.53
CA VAL A 87 8.23 -1.38 12.56
C VAL A 87 7.55 -1.37 11.19
N TRP A 88 8.31 -1.18 10.10
CA TRP A 88 7.74 -1.26 8.75
C TRP A 88 7.17 -2.64 8.44
N ALA A 89 7.83 -3.73 8.85
CA ALA A 89 7.30 -5.07 8.68
C ALA A 89 5.95 -5.24 9.39
N ILE A 90 5.81 -4.74 10.63
CA ILE A 90 4.55 -4.80 11.38
C ILE A 90 3.45 -4.00 10.66
N ILE A 91 3.76 -2.84 10.07
CA ILE A 91 2.80 -2.05 9.30
C ILE A 91 2.30 -2.82 8.07
N PHE A 92 3.20 -3.42 7.29
CA PHE A 92 2.79 -4.21 6.12
C PHE A 92 2.13 -5.54 6.48
N LEU A 93 2.44 -6.10 7.66
CA LEU A 93 1.68 -7.23 8.20
C LEU A 93 0.26 -6.79 8.59
N TYR A 94 0.12 -5.60 9.19
CA TYR A 94 -1.19 -5.05 9.50
C TYR A 94 -2.00 -4.83 8.22
N LEU A 95 -1.46 -4.17 7.18
CA LEU A 95 -2.17 -3.96 5.92
C LEU A 95 -2.65 -5.28 5.31
N LEU A 96 -1.76 -6.26 5.20
CA LEU A 96 -2.12 -7.59 4.69
C LEU A 96 -3.25 -8.27 5.48
N LEU A 97 -3.24 -8.13 6.81
CA LEU A 97 -4.29 -8.69 7.66
C LEU A 97 -5.58 -7.87 7.58
N ASP A 98 -5.47 -6.56 7.45
CA ASP A 98 -6.59 -5.63 7.32
C ASP A 98 -7.38 -5.93 6.05
N ASP A 99 -6.69 -5.99 4.90
CA ASP A 99 -7.30 -6.26 3.60
C ASP A 99 -7.84 -7.69 3.52
N SER A 100 -7.08 -8.70 3.97
CA SER A 100 -7.52 -10.10 3.86
C SER A 100 -8.64 -10.52 4.83
N LEU A 101 -8.90 -9.73 5.87
CA LEU A 101 -9.93 -10.01 6.88
C LEU A 101 -10.98 -8.88 6.97
N SER A 102 -10.90 -7.87 6.10
CA SER A 102 -11.74 -6.65 6.14
C SER A 102 -11.84 -6.06 7.54
N ILE A 103 -10.72 -5.89 8.25
CA ILE A 103 -10.72 -5.50 9.66
C ILE A 103 -11.29 -4.08 9.81
N HIS A 104 -10.83 -3.14 8.98
CA HIS A 104 -11.28 -1.76 9.00
C HIS A 104 -12.77 -1.60 8.72
N GLU A 105 -13.36 -2.38 7.81
CA GLU A 105 -14.81 -2.38 7.55
C GLU A 105 -15.59 -2.82 8.81
N ASN A 106 -15.19 -3.96 9.39
CA ASN A 106 -15.87 -4.53 10.55
C ASN A 106 -15.79 -3.62 11.78
N TYR A 107 -14.62 -3.05 12.05
CA TYR A 107 -14.44 -2.14 13.18
C TYR A 107 -14.96 -0.72 12.88
N GLY A 108 -14.97 -0.31 11.62
CA GLY A 108 -15.59 0.94 11.17
C GLY A 108 -17.09 0.93 11.45
N PHE A 109 -17.77 -0.15 11.07
CA PHE A 109 -19.17 -0.37 11.43
C PHE A 109 -19.39 -0.33 12.95
N TYR A 110 -18.58 -1.06 13.73
CA TYR A 110 -18.69 -1.10 15.19
C TYR A 110 -18.50 0.29 15.83
N LEU A 111 -17.50 1.06 15.38
CA LEU A 111 -17.23 2.41 15.89
C LEU A 111 -18.36 3.38 15.54
N ALA A 112 -18.91 3.28 14.32
CA ALA A 112 -20.02 4.10 13.87
C ALA A 112 -21.27 3.89 14.72
N ASP A 113 -21.61 2.62 15.00
CA ASP A 113 -22.74 2.26 15.87
C ASP A 113 -22.49 2.71 17.32
N TYR A 114 -21.32 2.40 17.89
CA TYR A 114 -20.97 2.76 19.27
C TYR A 114 -21.03 4.27 19.53
N LEU A 115 -20.55 5.08 18.57
CA LEU A 115 -20.56 6.55 18.67
C LEU A 115 -21.87 7.18 18.18
N ASN A 116 -22.83 6.39 17.71
CA ASN A 116 -24.10 6.83 17.11
C ASN A 116 -23.88 7.87 15.99
N ILE A 117 -22.88 7.62 15.12
CA ILE A 117 -22.52 8.54 14.04
C ILE A 117 -23.71 8.68 13.09
N GLN A 118 -24.03 9.92 12.73
CA GLN A 118 -25.11 10.23 11.79
C GLN A 118 -24.53 10.41 10.38
N PRO A 119 -25.23 9.95 9.33
CA PRO A 119 -24.79 10.15 7.96
C PRO A 119 -24.70 11.65 7.64
N LYS A 120 -23.65 12.04 6.91
CA LYS A 120 -23.41 13.45 6.54
C LYS A 120 -22.55 13.53 5.29
N PHE A 121 -22.74 14.57 4.47
CA PHE A 121 -21.95 14.81 3.26
C PHE A 121 -21.98 13.65 2.26
N ASN A 122 -23.11 12.92 2.17
CA ASN A 122 -23.26 11.72 1.34
C ASN A 122 -22.42 10.50 1.79
N LEU A 123 -21.74 10.59 2.94
CA LEU A 123 -21.07 9.47 3.59
C LEU A 123 -22.04 8.74 4.52
N ARG A 124 -21.90 7.42 4.55
CA ARG A 124 -22.55 6.53 5.51
C ARG A 124 -21.89 6.69 6.89
N PRO A 125 -22.57 6.31 7.98
CA PRO A 125 -21.95 6.28 9.30
C PRO A 125 -20.69 5.41 9.33
N GLU A 126 -20.73 4.26 8.63
CA GLU A 126 -19.60 3.31 8.55
C GLU A 126 -18.33 3.97 8.01
N ASP A 127 -18.42 4.75 6.93
CA ASP A 127 -17.27 5.44 6.31
C ASP A 127 -16.55 6.38 7.30
N PHE A 128 -17.30 7.03 8.21
CA PHE A 128 -16.70 7.82 9.28
C PHE A 128 -16.02 6.96 10.35
N GLY A 129 -16.60 5.82 10.66
CA GLY A 129 -16.01 4.83 11.56
C GLY A 129 -14.70 4.28 11.02
N GLU A 130 -14.66 3.95 9.73
CA GLU A 130 -13.46 3.53 9.00
C GLU A 130 -12.38 4.62 9.05
N LEU A 131 -12.74 5.89 8.76
CA LEU A 131 -11.80 7.00 8.85
C LEU A 131 -11.22 7.18 10.27
N LEU A 132 -12.03 7.01 11.32
CA LEU A 132 -11.55 7.04 12.70
C LEU A 132 -10.60 5.88 13.00
N PHE A 133 -10.92 4.68 12.51
CA PHE A 133 -10.09 3.49 12.64
C PHE A 133 -8.73 3.69 11.96
N PHE A 134 -8.73 4.14 10.70
CA PHE A 134 -7.51 4.49 9.97
C PHE A 134 -6.71 5.60 10.65
N ALA A 135 -7.36 6.65 11.14
CA ALA A 135 -6.68 7.74 11.84
C ALA A 135 -5.98 7.25 13.12
N PHE A 136 -6.61 6.34 13.87
CA PHE A 136 -6.03 5.74 15.08
C PHE A 136 -4.77 4.92 14.75
N PHE A 137 -4.85 4.01 13.78
CA PHE A 137 -3.69 3.18 13.40
C PHE A 137 -2.59 4.01 12.72
N ALA A 138 -2.95 4.98 11.87
CA ALA A 138 -1.99 5.92 11.29
C ALA A 138 -1.21 6.69 12.37
N PHE A 139 -1.89 7.14 13.43
CA PHE A 139 -1.23 7.80 14.56
C PHE A 139 -0.30 6.84 15.33
N LEU A 140 -0.75 5.63 15.63
CA LEU A 140 0.04 4.61 16.32
C LEU A 140 1.31 4.23 15.52
N PHE A 141 1.16 4.03 14.21
CA PHE A 141 2.28 3.74 13.31
C PHE A 141 3.21 4.93 13.15
N PHE A 142 2.67 6.15 13.06
CA PHE A 142 3.49 7.35 13.00
C PHE A 142 4.40 7.48 14.23
N ILE A 143 3.86 7.29 15.44
CA ILE A 143 4.66 7.30 16.69
C ILE A 143 5.73 6.21 16.64
N SER A 144 5.36 4.99 16.22
CA SER A 144 6.28 3.85 16.14
C SER A 144 7.42 4.10 15.15
N ILE A 145 7.11 4.66 13.98
CA ILE A 145 8.09 5.07 12.96
C ILE A 145 9.00 6.14 13.54
N VAL A 146 8.46 7.22 14.14
CA VAL A 146 9.27 8.32 14.69
C VAL A 146 10.24 7.78 15.75
N PHE A 147 9.76 6.98 16.69
CA PHE A 147 10.59 6.38 17.74
C PHE A 147 11.74 5.53 17.16
N ALA A 148 11.43 4.64 16.22
CA ALA A 148 12.44 3.79 15.59
C ALA A 148 13.38 4.60 14.67
N PHE A 149 12.87 5.65 14.02
CA PHE A 149 13.62 6.53 13.13
C PHE A 149 14.67 7.33 13.89
N LEU A 150 14.35 7.84 15.08
CA LEU A 150 15.31 8.56 15.93
C LEU A 150 16.55 7.72 16.25
N LYS A 151 16.34 6.40 16.45
CA LYS A 151 17.40 5.42 16.75
C LYS A 151 18.06 4.79 15.52
N ALA A 152 17.50 4.99 14.32
CA ALA A 152 18.01 4.40 13.10
C ALA A 152 19.32 5.05 12.66
N ASP A 153 20.17 4.26 11.99
CA ASP A 153 21.37 4.78 11.35
C ASP A 153 21.02 5.59 10.08
N LEU A 154 22.05 6.11 9.41
CA LEU A 154 21.84 6.90 8.19
C LEU A 154 21.13 6.10 7.08
N LYS A 155 21.37 4.79 6.98
CA LYS A 155 20.77 3.95 5.94
C LYS A 155 19.27 3.72 6.23
N GLY A 156 18.92 3.32 7.45
CA GLY A 156 17.54 3.13 7.89
C GLY A 156 16.72 4.42 7.79
N LYS A 157 17.32 5.57 8.12
CA LYS A 157 16.67 6.89 7.95
C LYS A 157 16.36 7.21 6.48
N LEU A 158 17.28 6.95 5.56
CA LEU A 158 17.06 7.19 4.14
C LEU A 158 16.00 6.27 3.55
N ILE A 159 16.05 4.99 3.93
CA ILE A 159 15.04 4.00 3.52
C ILE A 159 13.66 4.48 3.97
N THR A 160 13.53 4.81 5.26
CA THR A 160 12.28 5.23 5.88
C THR A 160 11.70 6.49 5.25
N LYS A 161 12.49 7.52 4.94
CA LYS A 161 11.95 8.76 4.35
C LYS A 161 11.20 8.51 3.05
N LYS A 162 11.77 7.70 2.15
CA LYS A 162 11.12 7.40 0.87
C LYS A 162 10.00 6.39 1.02
N LEU A 163 10.17 5.38 1.89
CA LEU A 163 9.12 4.41 2.18
C LEU A 163 7.89 5.09 2.79
N PHE A 164 8.10 6.04 3.71
CA PHE A 164 7.05 6.88 4.28
C PHE A 164 6.36 7.73 3.21
N LEU A 165 7.10 8.35 2.29
CA LEU A 165 6.49 9.08 1.18
C LEU A 165 5.63 8.17 0.29
N LEU A 166 6.13 6.98 -0.07
CA LEU A 166 5.36 6.02 -0.88
C LEU A 166 4.13 5.52 -0.12
N PHE A 167 4.24 5.30 1.19
CA PHE A 167 3.12 4.93 2.05
C PHE A 167 2.06 6.03 2.13
N LEU A 168 2.47 7.31 2.20
CA LEU A 168 1.53 8.43 2.12
C LEU A 168 0.82 8.51 0.76
N ILE A 169 1.52 8.18 -0.33
CA ILE A 169 0.91 8.11 -1.66
C ILE A 169 -0.07 6.92 -1.71
N LEU A 170 0.25 5.79 -1.11
CA LEU A 170 -0.66 4.64 -1.01
C LEU A 170 -1.93 5.02 -0.25
N ALA A 171 -1.80 5.59 0.95
CA ALA A 171 -2.91 6.06 1.77
C ALA A 171 -3.73 7.17 1.09
N PHE A 172 -3.13 7.94 0.17
CA PHE A 172 -3.88 8.92 -0.62
C PHE A 172 -4.85 8.22 -1.58
N PHE A 173 -4.46 7.13 -2.23
CA PHE A 173 -5.39 6.36 -3.07
C PHE A 173 -6.45 5.68 -2.20
N GLY A 174 -6.06 4.80 -1.28
CA GLY A 174 -7.01 4.00 -0.48
C GLY A 174 -7.79 4.67 0.62
N ILE A 175 -7.63 5.98 0.82
CA ILE A 175 -8.44 6.73 1.79
C ILE A 175 -8.98 8.00 1.15
N CYS A 176 -8.12 8.81 0.53
CA CYS A 176 -8.61 10.08 -0.02
C CYS A 176 -9.42 9.85 -1.30
N ILE A 177 -8.90 9.10 -2.28
CA ILE A 177 -9.65 8.85 -3.53
C ILE A 177 -10.91 8.04 -3.24
N ASP A 178 -10.82 7.05 -2.35
CA ASP A 178 -11.95 6.30 -1.81
C ASP A 178 -13.09 7.22 -1.32
N LEU A 179 -12.80 8.05 -0.32
CA LEU A 179 -13.81 8.99 0.21
C LEU A 179 -14.33 9.98 -0.84
N PHE A 180 -13.47 10.42 -1.78
CA PHE A 180 -13.90 11.27 -2.88
C PHE A 180 -14.87 10.55 -3.82
N HIS A 181 -14.69 9.25 -4.08
CA HIS A 181 -15.58 8.47 -4.91
C HIS A 181 -16.98 8.34 -4.26
N ILE A 182 -17.05 8.26 -2.93
CA ILE A 182 -18.33 8.13 -2.20
C ILE A 182 -19.09 9.47 -2.17
N VAL A 183 -18.36 10.57 -1.93
CA VAL A 183 -18.95 11.91 -1.82
C VAL A 183 -19.47 12.42 -3.17
N ILE A 184 -18.80 12.08 -4.28
CA ILE A 184 -19.14 12.58 -5.62
C ILE A 184 -19.97 11.52 -6.39
N PRO A 185 -21.26 11.78 -6.71
CA PRO A 185 -22.12 10.80 -7.36
C PRO A 185 -21.79 10.54 -8.83
N TYR A 186 -20.95 11.37 -9.46
CA TYR A 186 -20.54 11.25 -10.86
C TYR A 186 -19.15 10.65 -10.99
N GLY A 187 -18.97 9.77 -11.98
CA GLY A 187 -17.65 9.24 -12.31
C GLY A 187 -17.15 8.12 -11.40
N LYS A 188 -18.06 7.43 -10.69
CA LYS A 188 -17.74 6.36 -9.73
C LYS A 188 -16.75 5.33 -10.29
N ASN A 189 -17.04 4.78 -11.47
CA ASN A 189 -16.18 3.77 -12.10
C ASN A 189 -14.79 4.31 -12.47
N GLN A 190 -14.67 5.59 -12.84
CA GLN A 190 -13.37 6.21 -13.13
C GLN A 190 -12.57 6.49 -11.86
N LEU A 191 -13.25 6.91 -10.79
CA LEU A 191 -12.61 7.19 -9.51
C LEU A 191 -12.14 5.90 -8.84
N ALA A 192 -12.96 4.85 -8.82
CA ALA A 192 -12.57 3.54 -8.33
C ALA A 192 -11.42 2.93 -9.15
N LEU A 193 -11.43 3.11 -10.48
CA LEU A 193 -10.29 2.73 -11.32
C LEU A 193 -8.99 3.47 -10.95
N ILE A 194 -9.09 4.76 -10.62
CA ILE A 194 -7.94 5.58 -10.21
C ILE A 194 -7.45 5.18 -8.82
N GLU A 195 -8.38 4.84 -7.93
CA GLU A 195 -8.14 4.35 -6.58
C GLU A 195 -7.37 3.03 -6.61
N ASP A 196 -8.03 1.94 -6.97
CA ASP A 196 -7.44 0.59 -6.98
C ASP A 196 -6.25 0.50 -7.92
N GLY A 197 -6.36 1.08 -9.12
CA GLY A 197 -5.26 1.10 -10.08
C GLY A 197 -4.06 1.90 -9.57
N GLY A 198 -4.31 2.98 -8.83
CA GLY A 198 -3.28 3.79 -8.18
C GLY A 198 -2.57 3.01 -7.08
N GLU A 199 -3.32 2.35 -6.20
CA GLU A 199 -2.77 1.49 -5.14
C GLU A 199 -1.89 0.39 -5.70
N MET A 200 -2.37 -0.34 -6.71
CA MET A 200 -1.64 -1.43 -7.32
C MET A 200 -0.26 -0.98 -7.79
N VAL A 201 -0.19 0.15 -8.50
CA VAL A 201 1.05 0.73 -9.02
C VAL A 201 1.97 1.21 -7.90
N VAL A 202 1.43 1.88 -6.88
CA VAL A 202 2.22 2.35 -5.72
C VAL A 202 2.80 1.18 -4.94
N MET A 203 2.03 0.10 -4.75
CA MET A 203 2.49 -1.13 -4.11
C MET A 203 3.64 -1.78 -4.87
N SER A 204 3.59 -1.79 -6.20
CA SER A 204 4.70 -2.24 -7.03
C SER A 204 5.96 -1.38 -6.83
N PHE A 205 5.82 -0.06 -6.72
CA PHE A 205 6.96 0.82 -6.40
C PHE A 205 7.54 0.58 -5.01
N ILE A 206 6.69 0.38 -3.99
CA ILE A 206 7.11 0.04 -2.64
C ILE A 206 7.90 -1.26 -2.63
N PHE A 207 7.35 -2.32 -3.23
CA PHE A 207 8.00 -3.63 -3.34
C PHE A 207 9.39 -3.51 -3.94
N VAL A 208 9.48 -2.89 -5.12
CA VAL A 208 10.75 -2.68 -5.84
C VAL A 208 11.73 -1.89 -4.98
N TYR A 209 11.25 -0.84 -4.31
CA TYR A 209 12.08 0.01 -3.47
C TYR A 209 12.70 -0.79 -2.33
N VAL A 210 11.92 -1.58 -1.59
CA VAL A 210 12.42 -2.43 -0.50
C VAL A 210 13.36 -3.52 -1.04
N PHE A 211 12.98 -4.17 -2.15
CA PHE A 211 13.79 -5.20 -2.81
C PHE A 211 15.17 -4.69 -3.26
N SER A 212 15.28 -3.41 -3.63
CA SER A 212 16.56 -2.80 -4.02
C SER A 212 17.63 -2.83 -2.93
N PHE A 213 17.23 -2.67 -1.67
CA PHE A 213 18.15 -2.71 -0.54
C PHE A 213 18.52 -4.13 -0.14
N TYR A 214 17.57 -5.07 -0.26
CA TYR A 214 17.84 -6.50 -0.09
C TYR A 214 18.97 -6.97 -1.02
N TYR A 215 18.86 -6.65 -2.30
CA TYR A 215 19.87 -7.08 -3.28
C TYR A 215 21.20 -6.36 -3.09
N SER A 216 21.20 -5.07 -2.71
CA SER A 216 22.43 -4.34 -2.43
C SER A 216 23.23 -4.93 -1.25
N GLU A 217 22.59 -5.64 -0.32
CA GLU A 217 23.26 -6.36 0.78
C GLU A 217 23.89 -7.67 0.30
N LYS A 218 23.32 -8.34 -0.71
CA LYS A 218 23.82 -9.63 -1.21
C LYS A 218 24.99 -9.54 -2.18
N VAL A 219 25.25 -8.36 -2.74
CA VAL A 219 26.31 -8.12 -3.74
C VAL A 219 27.58 -7.54 -3.09
N LEU A 220 27.63 -7.46 -1.76
CA LEU A 220 28.81 -7.10 -0.97
C LEU A 220 29.25 -8.31 -0.13
#